data_AF-A0A8T3V4L1-F1
#
_entry.id   AF-A0A8T3V4L1-F1
#
_cell.length_a   1.000
_cell.length_b   1.000
_cell.length_c   1.000
_cell.angle_alpha   90.00
_cell.angle_beta   90.00
_cell.angle_gamma   90.00
#
_symmetry.space_group_name_H-M   'P 1'
#
loop_
_entity.id
_entity.type
_entity.pdbx_description
1 polymer ?
#
loop_
_entity_poly.entity_id
_entity_poly.type
_entity_poly.pdbx_seq_one_letter_code
_entity_poly.pdbx_strand_id
1 'polypeptide(L)'
;MFKKVIIILLSFFILMNAVSAIDSSNWTTADVGYETFKIPPQYENPYQSDFNMYEFDEDIHVFTIRYVNPNLMSLYGYYIEHHSQIKKVNVSGHDAVHFMGYNRYEETNNSVLWFSAGEEFYYITWNGENITPEIKEIVKSASPSKYSHDEFYDVLNDEYQNYKIVNSIESQRYDYPSSSDKHHSFVSIGSNGVNFGVMS
;
A
#
# COMPACT_ATOMS: atom_id res chain seq x y z
N MET A 1 9.73 26.02 -44.98
CA MET A 1 10.19 24.73 -44.40
C MET A 1 9.86 24.58 -42.91
N PHE A 2 9.95 25.63 -42.08
CA PHE A 2 9.64 25.57 -40.65
C PHE A 2 8.24 25.02 -40.27
N LYS A 3 7.17 25.37 -41.00
CA LYS A 3 5.81 24.85 -40.73
C LYS A 3 5.66 23.33 -40.86
N LYS A 4 6.41 22.70 -41.78
CA LYS A 4 6.37 21.23 -41.97
C LYS A 4 7.11 20.50 -40.84
N VAL A 5 8.18 21.09 -40.31
CA VAL A 5 8.95 20.54 -39.18
C VAL A 5 8.14 20.59 -37.88
N ILE A 6 7.39 21.67 -37.63
CA ILE A 6 6.52 21.79 -36.45
C ILE A 6 5.39 20.75 -36.45
N ILE A 7 4.78 20.48 -37.61
CA ILE A 7 3.70 19.48 -37.73
C ILE A 7 4.23 18.05 -37.47
N ILE A 8 5.44 17.74 -37.93
CA ILE A 8 6.10 16.43 -37.70
C ILE A 8 6.45 16.24 -36.21
N LEU A 9 6.92 17.29 -35.54
CA LEU A 9 7.17 17.27 -34.10
C LEU A 9 5.88 17.11 -33.28
N LEU A 10 4.80 17.80 -33.65
CA LEU A 10 3.51 17.65 -32.96
C LEU A 10 2.92 16.24 -33.11
N SER A 11 3.08 15.62 -34.28
CA SER A 11 2.57 14.27 -34.54
C SER A 11 3.38 13.19 -33.81
N PHE A 12 4.69 13.38 -33.61
CA PHE A 12 5.48 12.54 -32.71
C PHE A 12 5.03 12.63 -31.25
N PHE A 13 4.68 13.83 -30.76
CA PHE A 13 4.16 14.01 -29.39
C PHE A 13 2.80 13.34 -29.16
N ILE A 14 1.94 13.27 -30.19
CA ILE A 14 0.63 12.59 -30.08
C ILE A 14 0.81 11.06 -30.06
N LEU A 15 1.77 10.53 -30.82
CA LEU A 15 2.05 9.08 -30.87
C LEU A 15 2.73 8.55 -29.60
N MET A 16 3.52 9.37 -28.89
CA MET A 16 4.12 8.96 -27.61
C MET A 16 3.13 8.96 -26.43
N ASN A 17 1.94 9.55 -26.61
CA ASN A 17 0.86 9.55 -25.62
C ASN A 17 -0.28 8.59 -25.96
N ALA A 18 -0.11 7.71 -26.95
CA ALA A 18 -1.03 6.61 -27.18
C ALA A 18 -0.87 5.59 -26.05
N VAL A 19 -1.52 5.85 -24.92
CA VAL A 19 -1.84 4.81 -23.94
C VAL A 19 -2.77 3.85 -24.67
N SER A 20 -2.21 2.74 -25.16
CA SER A 20 -3.02 1.65 -25.68
C SER A 20 -3.98 1.22 -24.57
N ALA A 21 -5.27 1.42 -24.80
CA ALA A 21 -6.28 0.93 -23.88
C ALA A 21 -6.14 -0.59 -23.80
N ILE A 22 -6.02 -1.12 -22.58
CA ILE A 22 -5.99 -2.56 -22.39
C ILE A 22 -7.39 -3.10 -22.68
N ASP A 23 -7.48 -4.18 -23.46
CA ASP A 23 -8.73 -4.91 -23.62
C ASP A 23 -8.91 -5.80 -22.39
N SER A 24 -9.74 -5.34 -21.45
CA SER A 24 -10.05 -6.05 -20.20
C SER A 24 -11.37 -6.82 -20.26
N SER A 25 -11.89 -7.07 -21.47
CA SER A 25 -13.17 -7.77 -21.67
C SER A 25 -13.13 -9.24 -21.27
N ASN A 26 -11.96 -9.88 -21.34
CA ASN A 26 -11.76 -11.28 -20.96
C ASN A 26 -11.22 -11.45 -19.53
N TRP A 27 -11.06 -10.38 -18.77
CA TRP A 27 -10.56 -10.46 -17.40
C TRP A 27 -11.64 -11.02 -16.48
N THR A 28 -11.22 -11.86 -15.54
CA THR A 28 -12.10 -12.35 -14.47
C THR A 28 -12.21 -11.31 -13.36
N THR A 29 -12.96 -11.61 -12.31
CA THR A 29 -13.12 -10.74 -11.14
C THR A 29 -12.90 -11.50 -9.85
N ALA A 30 -12.39 -10.81 -8.82
CA ALA A 30 -12.28 -11.33 -7.47
C ALA A 30 -12.72 -10.29 -6.45
N ASP A 31 -13.41 -10.73 -5.41
CA ASP A 31 -13.81 -9.89 -4.29
C ASP A 31 -12.70 -9.85 -3.24
N VAL A 32 -12.26 -8.66 -2.87
CA VAL A 32 -11.31 -8.43 -1.77
C VAL A 32 -11.83 -7.28 -0.92
N GLY A 33 -12.06 -7.56 0.35
CA GLY A 33 -12.75 -6.68 1.29
C GLY A 33 -14.15 -6.36 0.77
N TYR A 34 -14.43 -5.07 0.64
CA TYR A 34 -15.71 -4.55 0.16
C TYR A 34 -15.69 -4.15 -1.32
N GLU A 35 -14.66 -4.55 -2.08
CA GLU A 35 -14.48 -4.18 -3.48
C GLU A 35 -14.35 -5.43 -4.36
N THR A 36 -14.78 -5.30 -5.62
CA THR A 36 -14.60 -6.31 -6.65
C THR A 36 -13.56 -5.81 -7.65
N PHE A 37 -12.44 -6.52 -7.76
CA PHE A 37 -11.35 -6.17 -8.67
C PHE A 37 -11.41 -7.02 -9.93
N LYS A 38 -11.10 -6.42 -11.08
CA LYS A 38 -10.77 -7.20 -12.28
C LYS A 38 -9.40 -7.84 -12.10
N ILE A 39 -9.27 -9.09 -12.53
CA ILE A 39 -8.03 -9.88 -12.47
C ILE A 39 -7.59 -10.22 -13.90
N PRO A 40 -6.36 -9.87 -14.30
CA PRO A 40 -5.88 -10.13 -15.64
C PRO A 40 -5.57 -11.63 -15.83
N PRO A 41 -5.64 -12.15 -17.07
CA PRO A 41 -5.46 -13.58 -17.35
C PRO A 41 -4.18 -14.21 -16.80
N GLN A 42 -3.08 -13.46 -16.74
CA GLN A 42 -1.82 -13.97 -16.19
C GLN A 42 -1.82 -14.18 -14.66
N TYR A 43 -2.83 -13.66 -13.96
CA TYR A 43 -3.00 -13.83 -12.51
C TYR A 43 -4.31 -14.57 -12.17
N GLU A 44 -4.90 -15.28 -13.13
CA GLU A 44 -6.06 -16.15 -12.90
C GLU A 44 -5.69 -17.39 -12.10
N ASN A 45 -6.67 -17.93 -11.37
CA ASN A 45 -6.54 -19.11 -10.51
C ASN A 45 -5.64 -18.84 -9.29
N PRO A 46 -6.18 -18.19 -8.24
CA PRO A 46 -5.38 -17.83 -7.08
C PRO A 46 -4.89 -19.07 -6.33
N TYR A 47 -3.71 -18.93 -5.71
CA TYR A 47 -3.25 -19.82 -4.65
C TYR A 47 -4.21 -19.77 -3.45
N GLN A 48 -4.59 -18.57 -3.03
CA GLN A 48 -5.57 -18.33 -1.97
C GLN A 48 -6.42 -17.10 -2.29
N SER A 49 -7.71 -17.17 -1.96
CA SER A 49 -8.63 -16.04 -2.07
C SER A 49 -9.64 -16.07 -0.93
N ASP A 50 -9.66 -15.01 -0.14
CA ASP A 50 -10.61 -14.79 0.94
C ASP A 50 -10.95 -13.30 1.08
N PHE A 51 -11.75 -12.95 2.09
CA PHE A 51 -12.18 -11.57 2.31
C PHE A 51 -11.01 -10.58 2.44
N ASN A 52 -9.87 -10.97 2.98
CA ASN A 52 -8.76 -10.03 3.20
C ASN A 52 -7.81 -9.97 2.01
N MET A 53 -7.76 -10.99 1.16
CA MET A 53 -6.69 -11.13 0.17
C MET A 53 -7.09 -11.94 -1.06
N TYR A 54 -6.50 -11.56 -2.19
CA TYR A 54 -6.35 -12.39 -3.38
C TYR A 54 -4.85 -12.60 -3.63
N GLU A 55 -4.38 -13.82 -3.54
CA GLU A 55 -2.97 -14.21 -3.70
C GLU A 55 -2.85 -15.15 -4.89
N PHE A 56 -2.12 -14.73 -5.93
CA PHE A 56 -1.92 -15.55 -7.12
C PHE A 56 -0.93 -16.69 -6.89
N ASP A 57 0.11 -16.43 -6.13
CA ASP A 57 1.21 -17.36 -5.84
C ASP A 57 1.36 -17.54 -4.32
N GLU A 58 2.07 -18.58 -3.88
CA GLU A 58 2.42 -18.74 -2.46
C GLU A 58 3.33 -17.61 -1.96
N ASP A 59 4.10 -17.01 -2.87
CA ASP A 59 4.83 -15.79 -2.62
C ASP A 59 3.96 -14.55 -2.89
N ILE A 60 3.58 -13.89 -1.80
CA ILE A 60 2.78 -12.65 -1.80
C ILE A 60 3.42 -11.50 -2.58
N HIS A 61 4.71 -11.59 -2.88
CA HIS A 61 5.45 -10.59 -3.64
C HIS A 61 5.26 -10.72 -5.17
N VAL A 62 4.77 -11.87 -5.65
CA VAL A 62 4.54 -12.10 -7.09
C VAL A 62 3.34 -11.31 -7.60
N PHE A 63 2.17 -11.53 -7.00
CA PHE A 63 0.97 -10.74 -7.21
C PHE A 63 -0.05 -10.96 -6.10
N THR A 64 -0.43 -9.87 -5.43
CA THR A 64 -1.41 -9.90 -4.34
C THR A 64 -2.28 -8.65 -4.37
N ILE A 65 -3.57 -8.77 -4.10
CA ILE A 65 -4.46 -7.65 -3.74
C ILE A 65 -4.88 -7.87 -2.30
N ARG A 66 -4.73 -6.87 -1.43
CA ARG A 66 -5.04 -7.01 0.00
C ARG A 66 -5.89 -5.86 0.53
N TYR A 67 -6.95 -6.21 1.25
CA TYR A 67 -7.69 -5.32 2.13
C TYR A 67 -6.93 -5.12 3.44
N VAL A 68 -6.63 -3.87 3.80
CA VAL A 68 -5.65 -3.59 4.86
C VAL A 68 -6.17 -2.87 6.08
N ASN A 69 -7.41 -2.35 6.09
CA ASN A 69 -7.93 -1.57 7.23
C ASN A 69 -7.72 -2.21 8.60
N PRO A 70 -7.94 -3.54 8.81
CA PRO A 70 -7.73 -4.15 10.13
C PRO A 70 -6.29 -4.03 10.66
N ASN A 71 -5.31 -3.83 9.77
CA ASN A 71 -3.89 -3.76 10.10
C ASN A 71 -3.20 -2.56 9.44
N LEU A 72 -3.95 -1.50 9.11
CA LEU A 72 -3.47 -0.38 8.30
C LEU A 72 -2.22 0.26 8.91
N MET A 73 -2.29 0.63 10.20
CA MET A 73 -1.19 1.16 10.99
C MET A 73 0.09 0.33 10.85
N SER A 74 0.02 -0.95 11.20
CA SER A 74 1.18 -1.84 11.28
C SER A 74 1.78 -2.14 9.92
N LEU A 75 0.93 -2.43 8.93
CA LEU A 75 1.39 -2.74 7.58
C LEU A 75 1.98 -1.49 6.91
N TYR A 76 1.26 -0.37 6.89
CA TYR A 76 1.73 0.84 6.23
C TYR A 76 3.02 1.37 6.88
N GLY A 77 3.08 1.38 8.21
CA GLY A 77 4.28 1.77 8.94
C GLY A 77 5.49 0.89 8.62
N TYR A 78 5.31 -0.44 8.57
CA TYR A 78 6.37 -1.36 8.15
C TYR A 78 6.87 -1.04 6.73
N TYR A 79 5.97 -0.81 5.78
CA TYR A 79 6.34 -0.47 4.40
C TYR A 79 7.16 0.83 4.33
N ILE A 80 6.75 1.86 5.07
CA ILE A 80 7.46 3.15 5.13
C ILE A 80 8.88 2.98 5.69
N GLU A 81 9.07 2.16 6.73
CA GLU A 81 10.39 1.97 7.34
C GLU A 81 11.34 1.08 6.51
N HIS A 82 10.80 0.14 5.73
CA HIS A 82 11.60 -0.89 5.07
C HIS A 82 11.80 -0.66 3.56
N HIS A 83 11.21 0.39 2.99
CA HIS A 83 11.39 0.76 1.58
C HIS A 83 12.06 2.11 1.44
N SER A 84 13.14 2.16 0.65
CA SER A 84 13.90 3.39 0.40
C SER A 84 13.32 4.24 -0.73
N GLN A 85 12.47 3.65 -1.58
CA GLN A 85 11.91 4.31 -2.76
C GLN A 85 10.38 4.36 -2.63
N ILE A 86 9.88 5.55 -2.29
CA ILE A 86 8.46 5.81 -2.03
C ILE A 86 8.03 7.01 -2.88
N LYS A 87 6.92 6.89 -3.61
CA LYS A 87 6.39 7.95 -4.47
C LYS A 87 4.88 8.12 -4.25
N LYS A 88 4.45 9.36 -4.07
CA LYS A 88 3.03 9.73 -4.21
C LYS A 88 2.68 9.75 -5.69
N VAL A 89 1.61 9.07 -6.09
CA VAL A 89 1.19 8.92 -7.49
C VAL A 89 -0.32 9.00 -7.59
N ASN A 90 -0.83 9.30 -8.79
CA ASN A 90 -2.24 9.14 -9.12
C ASN A 90 -2.38 8.04 -10.17
N VAL A 91 -3.20 7.03 -9.87
CA VAL A 91 -3.41 5.85 -10.72
C VAL A 91 -4.89 5.73 -11.03
N SER A 92 -5.25 5.96 -12.29
CA SER A 92 -6.63 5.85 -12.77
C SER A 92 -7.64 6.69 -11.97
N GLY A 93 -7.23 7.84 -11.43
CA GLY A 93 -8.09 8.72 -10.64
C GLY A 93 -8.01 8.49 -9.13
N HIS A 94 -7.24 7.50 -8.67
CA HIS A 94 -7.00 7.25 -7.25
C HIS A 94 -5.65 7.84 -6.83
N ASP A 95 -5.66 8.62 -5.76
CA ASP A 95 -4.42 8.96 -5.07
C ASP A 95 -3.84 7.72 -4.38
N ALA A 96 -2.53 7.57 -4.49
CA ALA A 96 -1.84 6.35 -4.10
C ALA A 96 -0.40 6.62 -3.64
N VAL A 97 0.18 5.61 -2.99
CA VAL A 97 1.60 5.56 -2.59
C VAL A 97 2.22 4.31 -3.19
N HIS A 98 3.23 4.52 -4.04
CA HIS A 98 3.98 3.47 -4.72
C HIS A 98 5.32 3.25 -4.02
N PHE A 99 5.51 2.04 -3.50
CA PHE A 99 6.72 1.54 -2.89
C PHE A 99 7.45 0.67 -3.91
N MET A 100 8.75 0.85 -4.03
CA MET A 100 9.63 0.03 -4.84
C MET A 100 10.70 -0.59 -3.94
N GLY A 101 10.88 -1.90 -4.05
CA GLY A 101 11.86 -2.66 -3.29
C GLY A 101 12.56 -3.69 -4.16
N TYR A 102 13.85 -3.91 -3.90
CA TYR A 102 14.60 -5.00 -4.52
C TYR A 102 14.68 -6.17 -3.54
N ASN A 103 14.11 -7.32 -3.89
CA ASN A 103 14.27 -8.56 -3.16
C ASN A 103 15.61 -9.20 -3.55
N ARG A 104 16.56 -9.23 -2.60
CA ARG A 104 17.89 -9.78 -2.84
C ARG A 104 17.90 -11.31 -2.94
N TYR A 105 16.89 -12.00 -2.43
CA TYR A 105 16.84 -13.46 -2.43
C TYR A 105 16.31 -14.01 -3.76
N GLU A 106 15.33 -13.33 -4.35
CA GLU A 106 14.76 -13.68 -5.66
C GLU A 106 15.43 -12.92 -6.83
N GLU A 107 16.30 -11.95 -6.52
CA GLU A 107 16.88 -11.02 -7.48
C GLU A 107 15.82 -10.26 -8.33
N THR A 108 14.63 -10.07 -7.77
CA THR A 108 13.48 -9.40 -8.39
C THR A 108 13.24 -8.03 -7.79
N ASN A 109 12.72 -7.12 -8.61
CA ASN A 109 12.15 -5.87 -8.12
C ASN A 109 10.66 -6.07 -7.91
N ASN A 110 10.16 -5.67 -6.75
CA ASN A 110 8.77 -5.79 -6.37
C ASN A 110 8.21 -4.40 -6.10
N SER A 111 7.01 -4.15 -6.59
CA SER A 111 6.28 -2.92 -6.35
C SER A 111 5.07 -3.18 -5.49
N VAL A 112 4.75 -2.22 -4.62
CA VAL A 112 3.52 -2.21 -3.84
C VAL A 112 2.83 -0.87 -4.03
N LEU A 113 1.56 -0.88 -4.41
CA LEU A 113 0.75 0.33 -4.59
C LEU A 113 -0.37 0.35 -3.57
N TRP A 114 -0.31 1.30 -2.65
CA TRP A 114 -1.33 1.56 -1.65
C TRP A 114 -2.30 2.63 -2.17
N PHE A 115 -3.60 2.38 -2.07
CA PHE A 115 -4.64 3.30 -2.51
C PHE A 115 -5.92 3.07 -1.69
N SER A 116 -6.89 3.97 -1.85
CA SER A 116 -8.23 3.81 -1.27
C SER A 116 -9.27 3.54 -2.35
N ALA A 117 -10.27 2.75 -2.01
CA ALA A 117 -11.46 2.47 -2.81
C ALA A 117 -12.68 2.46 -1.89
N GLY A 118 -13.71 3.25 -2.24
CA GLY A 118 -14.76 3.56 -1.28
C GLY A 118 -14.19 4.26 -0.04
N GLU A 119 -14.55 3.74 1.14
CA GLU A 119 -14.02 4.21 2.44
C GLU A 119 -12.81 3.39 2.93
N GLU A 120 -12.37 2.41 2.13
CA GLU A 120 -11.45 1.37 2.52
C GLU A 120 -10.07 1.55 1.87
N PHE A 121 -9.05 0.91 2.44
CA PHE A 121 -7.68 0.91 1.98
C PHE A 121 -7.25 -0.46 1.50
N TYR A 122 -6.44 -0.44 0.45
CA TYR A 122 -5.92 -1.62 -0.23
C TYR A 122 -4.46 -1.44 -0.58
N TYR A 123 -3.76 -2.55 -0.78
CA TYR A 123 -2.56 -2.55 -1.62
C TYR A 123 -2.61 -3.62 -2.71
N ILE A 124 -1.90 -3.35 -3.80
CA ILE A 124 -1.56 -4.34 -4.82
C ILE A 124 -0.04 -4.52 -4.84
N THR A 125 0.42 -5.77 -4.77
CA THR A 125 1.83 -6.13 -4.98
C THR A 125 1.99 -6.76 -6.35
N TRP A 126 3.10 -6.48 -7.05
CA TRP A 126 3.46 -7.17 -8.28
C TRP A 126 4.97 -7.17 -8.53
N ASN A 127 5.42 -8.16 -9.30
CA ASN A 127 6.77 -8.19 -9.85
C ASN A 127 6.97 -7.07 -10.89
N GLY A 128 7.98 -6.23 -10.66
CA GLY A 128 8.39 -5.13 -11.52
C GLY A 128 8.48 -3.80 -10.78
N GLU A 129 9.12 -2.81 -11.41
CA GLU A 129 9.28 -1.47 -10.82
C GLU A 129 8.21 -0.48 -11.29
N ASN A 130 7.59 -0.72 -12.44
CA ASN A 130 6.70 0.25 -13.08
C ASN A 130 5.24 -0.11 -12.85
N ILE A 131 4.41 0.92 -12.64
CA ILE A 131 2.95 0.78 -12.65
C ILE A 131 2.51 0.48 -14.09
N THR A 132 2.15 -0.78 -14.33
CA THR A 132 1.81 -1.27 -15.67
C THR A 132 0.39 -0.87 -16.10
N PRO A 133 0.04 -0.96 -17.40
CA PRO A 133 -1.35 -0.80 -17.84
C PRO A 133 -2.32 -1.75 -17.13
N GLU A 134 -1.86 -2.95 -16.78
CA GLU A 134 -2.67 -3.93 -16.08
C GLU A 134 -3.02 -3.45 -14.67
N ILE A 135 -2.01 -3.04 -13.89
CA ILE A 135 -2.22 -2.48 -12.54
C ILE A 135 -3.17 -1.26 -12.59
N LYS A 136 -3.03 -0.40 -13.60
CA LYS A 136 -3.94 0.73 -13.81
C LYS A 136 -5.39 0.30 -14.01
N GLU A 137 -5.63 -0.76 -14.77
CA GLU A 137 -6.99 -1.27 -15.03
C GLU A 137 -7.56 -2.01 -13.81
N ILE A 138 -6.73 -2.69 -13.01
CA ILE A 138 -7.13 -3.25 -11.71
C ILE A 138 -7.61 -2.13 -10.79
N VAL A 139 -6.80 -1.09 -10.57
CA VAL A 139 -7.18 0.06 -9.72
C VAL A 139 -8.45 0.74 -10.23
N LYS A 140 -8.57 0.92 -11.55
CA LYS A 140 -9.74 1.52 -12.21
C LYS A 140 -11.03 0.71 -12.01
N SER A 141 -10.92 -0.59 -11.77
CA SER A 141 -12.10 -1.45 -11.54
C SER A 141 -12.72 -1.27 -10.15
N ALA A 142 -11.96 -0.71 -9.20
CA ALA A 142 -12.42 -0.43 -7.86
C ALA A 142 -13.32 0.81 -7.82
N SER A 143 -14.14 0.92 -6.77
CA SER A 143 -14.97 2.10 -6.55
C SER A 143 -14.11 3.34 -6.29
N PRO A 144 -14.48 4.53 -6.82
CA PRO A 144 -13.76 5.77 -6.52
C PRO A 144 -13.60 6.00 -5.01
N SER A 145 -12.45 6.53 -4.62
CA SER A 145 -12.19 6.89 -3.23
C SER A 145 -13.23 7.90 -2.70
N LYS A 146 -13.62 7.73 -1.44
CA LYS A 146 -14.43 8.69 -0.68
C LYS A 146 -13.59 9.78 -0.02
N TYR A 147 -12.26 9.63 -0.02
CA TYR A 147 -11.34 10.61 0.50
C TYR A 147 -10.96 11.61 -0.60
N SER A 148 -10.85 12.87 -0.24
CA SER A 148 -10.11 13.84 -1.04
C SER A 148 -8.60 13.54 -1.02
N HIS A 149 -7.86 14.21 -1.91
CA HIS A 149 -6.40 14.08 -2.00
C HIS A 149 -5.70 14.28 -0.65
N ASP A 150 -6.05 15.37 0.04
CA ASP A 150 -5.43 15.72 1.32
C ASP A 150 -5.83 14.71 2.41
N GLU A 151 -7.12 14.36 2.50
CA GLU A 151 -7.63 13.39 3.48
C GLU A 151 -6.97 12.01 3.33
N PHE A 152 -6.77 11.54 2.09
CA PHE A 152 -6.10 10.26 1.83
C PHE A 152 -4.69 10.23 2.43
N TYR A 153 -3.89 11.28 2.19
CA TYR A 153 -2.52 11.34 2.70
C TYR A 153 -2.45 11.65 4.19
N ASP A 154 -3.41 12.40 4.73
CA ASP A 154 -3.50 12.69 6.16
C ASP A 154 -3.79 11.41 6.96
N VAL A 155 -4.74 10.59 6.51
CA VAL A 155 -5.02 9.27 7.13
C VAL A 155 -3.76 8.41 7.15
N LEU A 156 -3.09 8.26 6.00
CA LEU A 156 -1.85 7.46 5.93
C LEU A 156 -0.73 8.02 6.81
N ASN A 157 -0.61 9.35 6.90
CA ASN A 157 0.37 9.97 7.78
C ASN A 157 0.06 9.71 9.25
N ASP A 158 -1.20 9.84 9.67
CA ASP A 158 -1.62 9.61 11.05
C ASP A 158 -1.37 8.15 11.45
N GLU A 159 -1.68 7.20 10.57
CA GLU A 159 -1.37 5.78 10.77
C GLU A 159 0.13 5.52 10.92
N TYR A 160 0.96 6.20 10.14
CA TYR A 160 2.42 6.11 10.30
C TYR A 160 2.92 6.76 11.60
N GLN A 161 2.36 7.89 12.04
CA GLN A 161 2.71 8.48 13.34
C GLN A 161 2.34 7.55 14.49
N ASN A 162 1.15 6.94 14.44
CA ASN A 162 0.68 5.97 15.42
C ASN A 162 1.58 4.73 15.46
N TYR A 163 1.97 4.21 14.29
CA TYR A 163 2.92 3.10 14.20
C TYR A 163 4.24 3.43 14.92
N LYS A 164 4.84 4.60 14.68
CA LYS A 164 6.09 5.00 15.34
C LYS A 164 5.94 5.07 16.87
N ILE A 165 4.81 5.57 17.36
CA ILE A 165 4.52 5.63 18.80
C ILE A 165 4.47 4.21 19.36
N VAL A 166 3.68 3.32 18.76
CA VAL A 166 3.53 1.93 19.22
C VAL A 166 4.87 1.20 19.16
N ASN A 167 5.59 1.27 18.04
CA ASN A 167 6.90 0.64 17.86
C ASN A 167 7.94 1.16 18.88
N SER A 168 7.89 2.46 19.22
CA SER A 168 8.77 3.03 20.26
C SER A 168 8.45 2.50 21.67
N ILE A 169 7.18 2.26 21.98
CA ILE A 169 6.76 1.70 23.28
C ILE A 169 7.11 0.21 23.35
N GLU A 170 6.90 -0.53 22.27
CA GLU A 170 7.19 -1.96 22.21
C GLU A 170 8.69 -2.24 22.27
N SER A 171 9.52 -1.49 21.54
CA SER A 171 10.99 -1.62 21.63
C SER A 171 11.50 -1.38 23.06
N GLN A 172 10.95 -0.40 23.78
CA GLN A 172 11.28 -0.17 25.20
C GLN A 172 10.83 -1.31 26.13
N ARG A 173 9.77 -2.05 25.80
CA ARG A 173 9.36 -3.24 26.57
C ARG A 173 10.32 -4.41 26.39
N TYR A 174 10.90 -4.55 25.21
CA TYR A 174 11.90 -5.60 24.92
C TYR A 174 13.30 -5.23 25.41
N ASP A 175 13.62 -3.94 25.54
CA ASP A 175 14.85 -3.43 26.15
C ASP A 175 14.82 -3.40 27.69
N TYR A 176 13.72 -3.86 28.31
CA TYR A 176 13.69 -4.04 29.76
C TYR A 176 14.65 -5.18 30.13
N PRO A 177 15.72 -4.93 30.91
CA PRO A 177 16.53 -6.03 31.42
C PRO A 177 15.61 -6.95 32.22
N SER A 178 15.69 -8.26 31.98
CA SER A 178 15.12 -9.25 32.90
C SER A 178 15.86 -9.12 34.24
N SER A 179 15.47 -8.16 35.09
CA SER A 179 16.11 -8.01 36.39
C SER A 179 15.54 -9.04 37.34
N SER A 180 16.38 -10.02 37.65
CA SER A 180 16.27 -10.88 38.82
C SER A 180 16.38 -10.11 40.15
N ASP A 181 16.21 -8.79 40.18
CA ASP A 181 16.31 -8.02 41.41
C ASP A 181 15.31 -6.86 41.46
N LYS A 182 14.65 -6.84 42.62
CA LYS A 182 13.52 -6.03 43.08
C LYS A 182 13.77 -4.54 42.98
N HIS A 183 12.80 -3.81 42.43
CA HIS A 183 12.03 -2.75 43.10
C HIS A 183 10.96 -2.25 42.11
N HIS A 184 9.70 -2.48 42.42
CA HIS A 184 8.59 -2.19 41.50
C HIS A 184 8.05 -0.76 41.71
N SER A 185 8.03 0.03 40.64
CA SER A 185 7.16 1.19 40.51
C SER A 185 6.39 1.04 39.20
N PHE A 186 5.09 0.83 39.31
CA PHE A 186 4.18 0.75 38.16
C PHE A 186 3.71 2.16 37.79
N VAL A 187 3.75 2.49 36.49
CA VAL A 187 3.00 3.63 35.95
C VAL A 187 1.71 3.06 35.36
N SER A 188 0.60 3.28 36.05
CA SER A 188 -0.74 3.02 35.49
C SER A 188 -1.23 4.29 34.82
N ILE A 189 -1.43 4.23 33.50
CA ILE A 189 -2.13 5.29 32.76
C ILE A 189 -3.59 4.87 32.68
N GLY A 190 -4.37 5.31 33.66
CA GLY A 190 -5.83 5.32 33.62
C GLY A 190 -6.33 6.67 33.13
N SER A 191 -7.48 6.69 32.45
CA SER A 191 -8.04 7.79 31.66
C SER A 191 -8.41 9.09 32.42
N ASN A 192 -7.91 9.32 33.63
CA ASN A 192 -8.17 10.55 34.40
C ASN A 192 -6.94 10.93 35.26
N GLY A 193 -5.96 11.60 34.66
CA GLY A 193 -4.91 12.35 35.36
C GLY A 193 -3.79 11.53 36.00
N VAL A 194 -2.54 12.00 35.82
CA VAL A 194 -1.33 11.40 36.41
C VAL A 194 -1.33 11.61 37.92
N ASN A 195 -1.34 10.53 38.69
CA ASN A 195 -1.24 10.59 40.15
C ASN A 195 0.04 9.87 40.61
N PHE A 196 0.98 10.61 41.19
CA PHE A 196 2.22 10.06 41.73
C PHE A 196 2.01 9.64 43.18
N GLY A 197 1.90 8.34 43.42
CA GLY A 197 1.90 7.76 44.77
C GLY A 197 3.11 6.85 44.96
N VAL A 198 3.98 7.20 45.91
CA VAL A 198 5.01 6.29 46.44
C VAL A 198 4.43 5.63 47.68
N MET A 199 4.30 4.30 47.68
CA MET A 199 4.03 3.54 48.91
C MET A 199 5.30 2.79 49.30
N SER A 200 5.69 2.99 50.57
CA SER A 200 6.81 2.36 51.29
C SER A 200 6.60 0.87 51.54
#